data_AF-A0AAJ6H9T1-F1
#
_entry.id   AF-A0AAJ6H9T1-F1
#
_cell.length_a   1.000
_cell.length_b   1.000
_cell.length_c   1.000
_cell.angle_alpha   90.00
_cell.angle_beta   90.00
_cell.angle_gamma   90.00
#
_symmetry.space_group_name_H-M   'P 1'
#
loop_
_entity.id
_entity.type
_entity.pdbx_description
1 polymer ?
#
loop_
_entity_poly.entity_id
_entity_poly.type
_entity_poly.pdbx_seq_one_letter_code
_entity_poly.pdbx_strand_id
1 'polypeptide(L)'
;MSKLAYGFGFALGTITRQFLRAVKKTSAAPTAIHTKAAPLLPPPCVPERLVREMDHVPAITRKGVDLNLWYAANTRVVEKPARKPRKKPAARSLVPATC
;
A
#
# COMPACT_ATOMS: atom_id res chain seq x y z
N MET A 1 15.09 -29.51 -14.34
CA MET A 1 14.64 -28.20 -14.85
C MET A 1 15.55 -27.81 -16.00
N SER A 2 15.06 -27.81 -17.24
CA SER A 2 15.89 -27.57 -18.43
C SER A 2 16.29 -26.09 -18.55
N LYS A 3 17.56 -25.78 -18.28
CA LYS A 3 18.15 -24.43 -18.36
C LYS A 3 17.92 -23.74 -19.71
N LEU A 4 17.85 -24.52 -20.79
CA LEU A 4 17.57 -24.06 -22.15
C LEU A 4 16.14 -23.50 -22.29
N ALA A 5 15.14 -24.22 -21.77
CA ALA A 5 13.75 -23.74 -21.83
C ALA A 5 13.55 -22.42 -21.08
N TYR A 6 14.27 -22.23 -19.96
CA TYR A 6 14.29 -20.96 -19.24
C TYR A 6 14.95 -19.85 -20.08
N GLY A 7 16.09 -20.13 -20.71
CA GLY A 7 16.78 -19.17 -21.58
C GLY A 7 15.93 -18.75 -22.79
N PHE A 8 15.27 -19.71 -23.45
CA PHE A 8 14.35 -19.44 -24.54
C PHE A 8 13.14 -18.62 -24.10
N GLY A 9 12.51 -18.99 -22.98
CA GLY A 9 11.38 -18.24 -22.44
C GLY A 9 11.76 -16.81 -22.03
N PHE A 10 12.95 -16.62 -21.44
CA PHE A 10 13.45 -15.31 -21.05
C PHE A 10 13.73 -14.43 -22.27
N ALA A 11 14.44 -14.95 -23.28
CA ALA A 11 14.75 -14.21 -24.51
C ALA A 11 13.48 -13.86 -25.31
N LEU A 12 12.53 -14.79 -25.43
CA LEU A 12 11.25 -14.52 -26.09
C LEU A 12 10.42 -13.48 -25.33
N GLY A 13 10.42 -13.56 -24.00
CA GLY A 13 9.75 -12.59 -23.12
C GLY A 13 10.33 -11.18 -23.20
N THR A 14 11.65 -11.04 -23.34
CA THR A 14 12.30 -9.72 -23.47
C THR A 14 12.01 -9.10 -24.84
N ILE A 15 12.08 -9.89 -25.92
CA ILE A 15 11.79 -9.42 -27.29
C ILE A 15 10.32 -8.98 -27.41
N THR A 16 9.38 -9.80 -26.94
CA THR A 16 7.95 -9.47 -26.96
C THR A 16 7.63 -8.22 -26.14
N ARG A 17 8.25 -8.05 -24.97
CA ARG A 17 8.09 -6.84 -24.15
C ARG A 17 8.62 -5.59 -24.83
N GLN A 18 9.75 -5.68 -25.55
CA GLN A 18 10.30 -4.54 -26.29
C GLN A 18 9.48 -4.22 -27.54
N PHE A 19 9.00 -5.23 -28.26
CA PHE A 19 8.10 -5.04 -29.40
C PHE A 19 6.79 -4.36 -28.96
N LEU A 20 6.16 -4.83 -27.89
CA LEU A 20 4.97 -4.19 -27.33
C LEU A 20 5.24 -2.77 -26.82
N ARG A 21 6.42 -2.51 -26.25
CA ARG A 21 6.83 -1.14 -25.90
C ARG A 21 6.99 -0.29 -27.14
N ALA A 22 7.62 -0.77 -28.21
CA ALA A 22 7.79 -0.01 -29.45
C ALA A 22 6.44 0.29 -30.12
N VAL A 23 5.56 -0.70 -30.22
CA VAL A 23 4.21 -0.56 -30.80
C VAL A 23 3.32 0.35 -29.96
N LYS A 24 3.38 0.28 -28.62
CA LYS A 24 2.57 1.15 -27.75
C LYS A 24 3.17 2.55 -27.53
N LYS A 25 4.48 2.73 -27.69
CA LYS A 25 5.17 4.03 -27.47
C LYS A 25 4.88 5.06 -28.56
N THR A 26 4.34 4.70 -29.72
CA THR A 26 3.85 5.70 -30.68
C THR A 26 2.62 6.46 -30.18
N SER A 27 1.86 5.89 -29.22
CA SER A 27 0.72 6.55 -28.57
C SER A 27 1.07 7.21 -27.24
N ALA A 28 2.29 7.06 -26.75
CA ALA A 28 2.76 7.74 -25.56
C ALA A 28 3.74 8.81 -26.02
N ALA A 29 3.20 9.97 -26.41
CA ALA A 29 3.94 11.23 -26.28
C ALA A 29 4.67 11.18 -24.93
N PRO A 30 5.97 11.57 -24.87
CA PRO A 30 6.74 11.51 -23.65
C PRO A 30 5.87 12.14 -22.59
N THR A 31 5.45 11.33 -21.63
CA THR A 31 4.61 11.80 -20.55
C THR A 31 5.53 12.75 -19.84
N ALA A 32 5.42 14.03 -20.21
CA ALA A 32 5.90 15.12 -19.40
C ALA A 32 5.47 14.68 -18.01
N ILE A 33 6.46 14.59 -17.11
CA ILE A 33 6.16 14.55 -15.70
C ILE A 33 5.48 15.89 -15.48
N HIS A 34 4.19 15.97 -15.81
CA HIS A 34 3.29 16.92 -15.23
C HIS A 34 3.46 16.57 -13.77
N THR A 35 4.30 17.37 -13.10
CA THR A 35 4.11 17.71 -11.71
C THR A 35 2.62 17.94 -11.62
N LYS A 36 1.90 16.91 -11.20
CA LYS A 36 0.46 16.95 -11.05
C LYS A 36 0.33 18.06 -10.02
N ALA A 37 0.02 19.27 -10.47
CA ALA A 37 -0.14 20.42 -9.60
C ALA A 37 -1.07 19.90 -8.53
N ALA A 38 -0.54 19.79 -7.30
CA ALA A 38 -1.34 19.32 -6.18
C ALA A 38 -2.62 20.15 -6.26
N PRO A 39 -3.81 19.52 -6.33
CA PRO A 39 -5.04 20.28 -6.33
C PRO A 39 -4.89 21.29 -5.21
N LEU A 40 -4.93 22.59 -5.55
CA LEU A 40 -4.86 23.65 -4.56
C LEU A 40 -6.13 23.50 -3.75
N LEU A 41 -6.04 22.70 -2.69
CA LEU A 41 -7.10 22.54 -1.73
C LEU A 41 -7.43 23.94 -1.24
N PRO A 42 -8.72 24.30 -1.14
CA PRO A 42 -9.09 25.59 -0.59
C PRO A 42 -8.36 25.77 0.75
N PRO A 43 -7.91 26.99 1.07
CA PRO A 43 -7.22 27.24 2.32
C PRO A 43 -8.12 26.73 3.46
N PRO A 44 -7.54 26.07 4.48
CA PRO A 44 -8.32 25.52 5.56
C PRO A 44 -9.19 26.65 6.15
N CYS A 45 -10.51 26.42 6.23
CA CYS A 45 -11.45 27.38 6.81
C CYS A 45 -11.16 27.66 8.29
N VAL A 46 -10.26 26.87 8.89
CA VAL A 46 -9.92 26.87 10.30
C VAL A 46 -8.46 27.28 10.46
N PRO A 47 -8.14 28.25 11.33
CA PRO A 47 -6.76 28.63 11.59
C PRO A 47 -5.95 27.47 12.19
N GLU A 48 -4.68 27.36 11.79
CA GLU A 48 -3.75 26.29 12.22
C GLU A 48 -3.69 26.09 13.74
N ARG A 49 -3.79 27.18 14.52
CA ARG A 49 -3.81 27.12 15.99
C ARG A 49 -5.02 26.35 16.52
N LEU A 50 -6.19 26.59 15.92
CA LEU A 50 -7.41 25.90 16.30
C LEU A 50 -7.36 24.43 15.85
N VAL A 51 -6.73 24.12 14.72
CA VAL A 51 -6.52 22.72 14.30
C VAL A 51 -5.70 21.96 15.35
N ARG A 52 -4.60 22.55 15.84
CA ARG A 52 -3.75 21.93 16.87
C ARG A 52 -4.49 21.74 18.20
N GLU A 53 -5.26 22.73 18.64
CA GLU A 53 -6.16 22.55 19.79
C GLU A 53 -7.21 21.47 19.50
N MET A 54 -7.67 21.38 18.25
CA MET A 54 -8.64 20.41 17.81
C MET A 54 -8.10 18.97 17.72
N ASP A 55 -6.79 18.77 17.72
CA ASP A 55 -6.19 17.43 17.66
C ASP A 55 -6.13 16.75 19.04
N HIS A 56 -6.12 17.52 20.12
CA HIS A 56 -5.97 16.98 21.48
C HIS A 56 -7.21 16.25 22.00
N VAL A 57 -8.37 16.54 21.44
CA VAL A 57 -9.65 16.01 21.94
C VAL A 57 -10.48 15.46 20.78
N PRO A 58 -11.03 14.24 20.86
CA PRO A 58 -11.86 13.70 19.78
C PRO A 58 -13.10 14.56 19.53
N ALA A 59 -13.58 14.63 18.29
CA ALA A 59 -14.76 15.43 17.94
C ALA A 59 -16.04 15.04 18.70
N ILE A 60 -16.10 13.81 19.23
CA ILE A 60 -17.25 13.29 19.98
C ILE A 60 -17.39 13.97 21.35
N THR A 61 -16.30 14.16 22.10
CA THR A 61 -16.36 14.92 23.37
C THR A 61 -16.76 16.37 23.14
N ARG A 62 -16.34 16.97 22.01
CA ARG A 62 -16.68 18.36 21.67
C ARG A 62 -18.17 18.59 21.49
N LYS A 63 -18.91 17.54 21.14
CA LYS A 63 -20.37 17.56 21.02
C LYS A 63 -21.09 17.33 22.35
N GLY A 64 -20.37 17.26 23.47
CA GLY A 64 -20.92 17.02 24.80
C GLY A 64 -21.26 15.56 25.07
N VAL A 65 -20.73 14.62 24.29
CA VAL A 65 -20.96 13.18 24.50
C VAL A 65 -19.95 12.65 25.51
N ASP A 66 -20.44 11.97 26.55
CA ASP A 66 -19.59 11.22 27.47
C ASP A 66 -18.97 10.00 26.74
N LEU A 67 -17.64 9.94 26.74
CA LEU A 67 -16.88 8.88 26.08
C LEU A 67 -17.11 7.52 26.69
N ASN A 68 -17.31 7.45 28.00
CA ASN A 68 -17.48 6.17 28.69
C ASN A 68 -18.81 5.53 28.29
N LEU A 69 -19.87 6.34 28.29
CA LEU A 69 -21.20 5.92 27.81
C LEU A 69 -21.16 5.55 26.33
N TRP A 70 -20.49 6.37 25.50
CA TRP A 70 -20.35 6.08 24.08
C TRP A 70 -19.58 4.76 23.84
N TYR A 71 -18.49 4.52 24.55
CA TYR A 71 -17.69 3.31 24.43
C TYR A 71 -18.50 2.06 24.83
N ALA A 72 -19.20 2.10 25.97
CA ALA A 72 -20.02 0.99 26.43
C ALA A 72 -21.16 0.66 25.45
N ALA A 73 -21.75 1.67 24.83
CA ALA A 73 -22.84 1.48 23.85
C ALA A 73 -22.35 0.96 22.49
N ASN A 74 -21.14 1.34 22.06
CA ASN A 74 -20.66 1.10 20.68
C ASN A 74 -19.61 0.00 20.57
N THR A 75 -19.03 -0.45 21.69
CA THR A 75 -18.03 -1.52 21.68
C THR A 75 -18.60 -2.78 22.32
N ARG A 76 -18.28 -3.93 21.72
CA ARG A 76 -18.55 -5.26 22.29
C ARG A 76 -17.22 -5.98 22.41
N VAL A 77 -17.03 -6.69 23.51
CA VAL A 77 -15.84 -7.52 23.69
C VAL A 77 -15.93 -8.67 22.69
N VAL A 78 -15.18 -8.57 21.60
CA VAL A 78 -15.06 -9.65 20.63
C VAL A 78 -14.05 -10.63 21.20
N GLU A 79 -14.53 -11.78 21.67
CA GLU A 79 -13.68 -12.93 21.95
C GLU A 79 -13.04 -13.37 20.62
N LYS A 80 -11.79 -12.97 20.41
CA LYS A 80 -11.06 -13.36 19.21
C LYS A 80 -10.68 -14.84 19.36
N PRO A 81 -11.13 -15.73 18.46
CA PRO A 81 -10.70 -17.11 18.51
C PRO A 81 -9.18 -17.20 18.37
N ALA A 82 -8.56 -18.08 19.15
CA ALA A 82 -7.12 -18.26 19.18
C ALA A 82 -6.58 -18.48 17.75
N ARG A 83 -5.75 -17.55 17.28
CA ARG A 83 -5.13 -17.65 15.95
C ARG A 83 -4.16 -18.83 15.95
N LYS A 84 -4.39 -19.81 15.08
CA LYS A 84 -3.47 -20.94 14.91
C LYS A 84 -2.09 -20.42 14.50
N PRO A 85 -1.00 -20.89 15.13
CA PRO A 85 0.35 -20.46 14.76
C PRO A 85 0.65 -20.86 13.31
N ARG A 86 1.13 -19.90 12.52
CA ARG A 86 1.54 -20.13 11.13
C ARG A 86 2.78 -21.02 11.13
N LYS A 87 2.68 -22.23 10.58
CA LYS A 87 3.86 -23.11 10.39
C LYS A 87 4.85 -22.39 9.48
N LYS A 88 6.07 -22.15 9.97
CA LYS A 88 7.17 -21.64 9.16
C LYS A 88 7.59 -22.76 8.19
N PRO A 89 7.74 -22.49 6.87
CA PRO A 89 8.29 -23.48 5.96
C PRO A 89 9.73 -23.80 6.38
N ALA A 90 10.11 -25.09 6.31
CA ALA A 90 11.46 -25.52 6.59
C ALA A 90 12.43 -24.79 5.64
N ALA A 91 13.44 -24.13 6.22
CA ALA A 91 14.48 -23.48 5.46
C ALA A 91 15.16 -24.53 4.58
N ARG A 92 15.05 -24.39 3.24
CA ARG A 92 15.89 -25.16 2.33
C ARG A 92 17.32 -24.69 2.56
N SER A 93 18.17 -25.58 3.09
CA SER A 93 19.60 -25.34 3.18
C SER A 93 20.13 -25.07 1.78
N LEU A 94 20.57 -23.85 1.52
CA LEU A 94 21.37 -23.53 0.36
C LEU A 94 22.71 -24.23 0.56
N VAL A 95 22.89 -25.38 -0.09
CA VAL A 95 24.21 -26.01 -0.20
C VAL A 95 25.08 -25.04 -1.00
N PRO A 96 26.23 -24.59 -0.46
CA PRO A 96 27.14 -23.74 -1.22
C PRO A 96 27.69 -24.56 -2.39
N ALA A 97 27.54 -24.03 -3.61
CA ALA A 97 28.15 -24.59 -4.80
C ALA A 97 29.66 -24.33 -4.72
N THR A 98 30.43 -25.39 -4.44
CA THR A 98 31.86 -25.45 -4.74
C THR A 98 32.05 -25.78 -6.21
N CYS A 99 32.68 -24.88 -6.95
CA CYS A 99 33.65 -25.12 -8.03
C CYS A 99 34.27 -23.77 -8.41
#